data_AF-A0A1I2NIC7-F1
#
_entry.id   AF-A0A1I2NIC7-F1
#
_cell.length_a   1.000
_cell.length_b   1.000
_cell.length_c   1.000
_cell.angle_alpha   90.00
_cell.angle_beta   90.00
_cell.angle_gamma   90.00
#
_symmetry.space_group_name_H-M   'P 1'
#
loop_
_entity.id
_entity.type
_entity.pdbx_description
1 polymer ?
#
loop_
_entity_poly.entity_id
_entity_poly.type
_entity_poly.pdbx_seq_one_letter_code
_entity_poly.pdbx_strand_id
1 'polypeptide(L)'
;MEEQRKPVDPDAMRSSTGLEVNIAGLLCYLIPFLSGLLLLLLEKNSRFVKFHAMQAVLTFGTLFAAYYIADLIPLIDGLIRFLIRVSGFVLWILLMVKAYGKEWYRLPFVGEMAEKHIQ
;
A
#
# COMPACT_ATOMS: atom_id res chain seq x y z
N MET A 1 36.24 18.01 -10.04
CA MET A 1 35.37 17.37 -11.06
C MET A 1 33.98 17.36 -10.46
N GLU A 2 33.20 18.42 -10.71
CA GLU A 2 31.79 18.44 -10.34
C GLU A 2 31.07 17.49 -11.28
N GLU A 3 30.66 16.35 -10.74
CA GLU A 3 29.78 15.42 -11.43
C GLU A 3 28.50 16.19 -11.78
N GLN A 4 28.31 16.52 -13.06
CA GLN A 4 27.09 17.15 -13.56
C GLN A 4 25.92 16.20 -13.27
N ARG A 5 25.30 16.37 -12.11
CA ARG A 5 24.02 15.77 -11.78
C ARG A 5 23.02 16.34 -12.77
N LYS A 6 22.71 15.59 -13.84
CA LYS A 6 21.61 15.92 -14.75
C LYS A 6 20.39 16.28 -13.89
N PRO A 7 19.69 17.38 -14.22
CA PRO A 7 18.49 17.75 -13.47
C PRO A 7 17.57 16.52 -13.44
N VAL A 8 17.14 16.14 -12.24
CA VAL A 8 16.16 15.06 -12.07
C VAL A 8 14.93 15.49 -12.86
N ASP A 9 14.53 14.69 -13.84
CA ASP A 9 13.34 14.93 -14.63
C ASP A 9 12.14 15.11 -13.68
N PRO A 10 11.49 16.29 -13.65
CA PRO A 10 10.33 16.54 -12.80
C PRO A 10 9.21 15.50 -13.01
N ASP A 11 9.10 14.94 -14.22
CA ASP A 11 8.09 13.95 -14.57
C ASP A 11 8.43 12.55 -14.03
N ALA A 12 9.70 12.26 -13.73
CA ALA A 12 10.09 11.01 -13.07
C ALA A 12 9.55 10.91 -11.62
N MET A 13 9.13 12.04 -11.02
CA MET A 13 8.50 12.09 -9.70
C MET A 13 6.97 12.05 -9.76
N ARG A 14 6.38 12.06 -10.97
CA ARG A 14 4.94 12.08 -11.19
C ARG A 14 4.42 10.69 -11.56
N SER A 15 3.24 10.37 -11.05
CA SER A 15 2.47 9.17 -11.38
C SER A 15 1.60 9.41 -12.62
N SER A 16 1.01 8.35 -13.20
CA SER A 16 0.10 8.50 -14.34
C SER A 16 -1.16 9.32 -14.01
N THR A 17 -1.47 9.48 -12.73
CA THR A 17 -2.57 10.35 -12.25
C THR A 17 -2.17 11.82 -12.13
N GLY A 18 -0.92 12.18 -12.44
CA GLY A 18 -0.39 13.55 -12.31
C GLY A 18 0.03 13.94 -10.88
N LEU A 19 -0.22 13.07 -9.90
CA LEU A 19 0.19 13.23 -8.50
C LEU A 19 1.66 12.87 -8.31
N GLU A 20 2.32 13.46 -7.31
CA GLU A 20 3.63 12.97 -6.87
C GLU A 20 3.54 11.52 -6.39
N VAL A 21 4.58 10.73 -6.68
CA VAL A 21 4.60 9.29 -6.38
C VAL A 21 4.39 8.95 -4.89
N ASN A 22 4.88 9.78 -3.96
CA ASN A 22 4.63 9.65 -2.51
C ASN A 22 3.16 9.85 -2.15
N ILE A 23 2.51 10.84 -2.77
CA ILE A 23 1.09 11.12 -2.53
C ILE A 23 0.25 9.98 -3.11
N ALA A 24 0.49 9.60 -4.36
CA ALA A 24 -0.19 8.48 -4.99
C ALA A 24 0.02 7.16 -4.23
N GLY A 25 1.23 6.89 -3.75
CA GLY A 25 1.54 5.72 -2.92
C GLY A 25 0.81 5.71 -1.58
N LEU A 26 0.71 6.85 -0.88
CA LEU A 26 -0.12 6.97 0.32
C LEU A 26 -1.60 6.74 -0.01
N LEU A 27 -2.08 7.32 -1.11
CA LEU A 27 -3.47 7.21 -1.53
C LEU A 27 -3.88 5.78 -1.85
N CYS A 28 -2.95 4.90 -2.24
CA CYS A 28 -3.22 3.47 -2.36
C CYS A 28 -3.84 2.89 -1.09
N TYR A 29 -3.55 3.44 0.08
CA TYR A 29 -4.07 2.98 1.36
C TYR A 29 -5.27 3.79 1.89
N LEU A 30 -5.65 4.92 1.29
CA LEU A 30 -6.66 5.83 1.86
C LEU A 30 -8.01 5.15 2.11
N ILE A 31 -8.50 4.37 1.14
CA ILE A 31 -9.68 3.52 1.26
C ILE A 31 -9.20 2.07 1.18
N PRO A 32 -8.82 1.46 2.31
CA PRO A 32 -8.04 0.22 2.42
C PRO A 32 -7.66 -0.48 1.10
N PHE A 33 -8.36 -1.54 0.70
CA PHE A 33 -8.07 -2.23 -0.55
C PHE A 33 -8.69 -1.57 -1.79
N LEU A 34 -9.72 -0.73 -1.63
CA LEU A 34 -10.46 -0.12 -2.75
C LEU A 34 -9.66 0.98 -3.46
N SER A 35 -8.99 1.85 -2.71
CA SER A 35 -8.10 2.86 -3.29
C SER A 35 -6.89 2.22 -3.97
N GLY A 36 -6.38 1.13 -3.41
CA GLY A 36 -5.33 0.32 -4.02
C GLY A 36 -5.79 -0.26 -5.35
N LEU A 37 -6.99 -0.84 -5.40
CA LEU A 37 -7.57 -1.38 -6.63
C LEU A 37 -7.74 -0.31 -7.70
N LEU A 38 -8.26 0.87 -7.33
CA LEU A 38 -8.42 2.00 -8.23
C LEU A 38 -7.07 2.44 -8.83
N LEU A 39 -6.06 2.62 -7.98
CA LEU A 39 -4.73 3.07 -8.43
C LEU A 39 -4.00 1.99 -9.22
N LEU A 40 -4.26 0.70 -8.97
CA LEU A 40 -3.72 -0.39 -9.79
C LEU A 40 -4.24 -0.33 -11.23
N LEU A 41 -5.49 0.13 -11.43
CA LEU A 41 -6.11 0.29 -12.75
C LEU A 41 -5.68 1.59 -13.45
N LEU A 42 -5.49 2.67 -12.70
CA LEU A 42 -5.16 3.99 -13.25
C LEU A 42 -3.67 4.18 -13.48
N GLU A 43 -2.81 3.56 -12.66
CA GLU A 43 -1.38 3.79 -12.70
C GLU A 43 -0.68 2.97 -13.79
N LYS A 44 0.05 3.65 -14.69
CA LYS A 44 0.77 3.01 -15.80
C LYS A 44 2.28 3.15 -15.69
N ASN A 45 2.78 4.25 -15.13
CA ASN A 45 4.18 4.64 -15.26
C ASN A 45 4.99 4.36 -13.99
N SER A 46 4.41 4.56 -12.81
CA SER A 46 5.13 4.46 -11.54
C SER A 46 5.09 3.04 -10.96
N ARG A 47 6.25 2.39 -10.97
CA ARG A 47 6.46 1.10 -10.28
C ARG A 47 6.20 1.23 -8.77
N PHE A 48 6.54 2.37 -8.18
CA PHE A 48 6.33 2.65 -6.75
C PHE A 48 4.84 2.65 -6.41
N VAL A 49 4.03 3.35 -7.20
CA VAL A 49 2.58 3.42 -6.97
C VAL A 49 1.94 2.06 -7.24
N LYS A 50 2.35 1.33 -8.28
CA LYS A 50 1.88 -0.06 -8.53
C LYS A 50 2.20 -1.00 -7.36
N PHE A 51 3.36 -0.83 -6.73
CA PHE A 51 3.74 -1.61 -5.53
C PHE A 51 2.81 -1.36 -4.36
N HIS A 52 2.62 -0.10 -3.99
CA HIS A 52 1.74 0.23 -2.89
C HIS A 52 0.28 -0.11 -3.19
N ALA A 53 -0.16 0.03 -4.44
CA ALA A 53 -1.48 -0.38 -4.89
C ALA A 53 -1.72 -1.89 -4.72
N MET A 54 -0.80 -2.73 -5.23
CA MET A 54 -0.89 -4.18 -5.10
C MET A 54 -0.78 -4.62 -3.63
N GLN A 55 0.15 -4.05 -2.87
CA GLN A 55 0.28 -4.32 -1.43
C GLN A 55 -0.99 -3.93 -0.67
N ALA A 56 -1.64 -2.80 -1.01
CA ALA A 56 -2.90 -2.39 -0.40
C ALA A 56 -4.03 -3.39 -0.69
N VAL A 57 -4.21 -3.79 -1.95
CA VAL A 57 -5.23 -4.76 -2.36
C VAL A 57 -5.08 -6.07 -1.61
N LEU A 58 -3.87 -6.64 -1.62
CA LEU A 58 -3.59 -7.92 -1.00
C LEU A 58 -3.72 -7.84 0.54
N THR A 59 -3.09 -6.84 1.17
CA THR A 59 -3.09 -6.71 2.64
C THR A 59 -4.50 -6.49 3.17
N PHE A 60 -5.22 -5.49 2.64
CA PHE A 60 -6.51 -5.10 3.20
C PHE A 60 -7.66 -5.98 2.69
N GLY A 61 -7.53 -6.59 1.50
CA GLY A 61 -8.46 -7.62 1.04
C GLY A 61 -8.40 -8.86 1.93
N THR A 62 -7.19 -9.32 2.27
CA THR A 62 -7.01 -10.44 3.22
C THR A 62 -7.48 -10.08 4.62
N LEU A 63 -7.13 -8.89 5.15
CA LEU A 63 -7.61 -8.47 6.47
C LEU A 63 -9.14 -8.35 6.52
N PHE A 64 -9.77 -7.81 5.47
CA PHE A 64 -11.22 -7.73 5.38
C PHE A 64 -11.87 -9.11 5.43
N ALA A 65 -11.37 -10.06 4.63
CA ALA A 65 -11.85 -11.44 4.67
C ALA A 65 -11.63 -12.09 6.05
N ALA A 66 -10.48 -11.87 6.68
CA ALA A 66 -10.16 -12.38 8.01
C ALA A 66 -11.09 -11.81 9.08
N TYR A 67 -11.40 -10.51 9.05
CA TYR A 67 -12.38 -9.89 9.96
C TYR A 67 -13.76 -10.50 9.77
N TYR A 68 -14.20 -10.64 8.53
CA TYR A 68 -15.50 -11.22 8.23
C TYR A 68 -15.61 -12.66 8.75
N ILE A 69 -14.58 -13.50 8.55
CA ILE A 69 -14.54 -14.88 9.05
C ILE A 69 -14.49 -14.91 10.58
N ALA A 70 -13.66 -14.07 11.20
CA ALA A 70 -13.57 -13.99 12.66
C ALA A 70 -14.92 -13.59 13.29
N ASP A 71 -15.69 -12.74 12.60
CA ASP A 71 -17.01 -12.34 13.05
C ASP A 71 -18.03 -13.48 13.07
N LEU A 72 -17.85 -14.52 12.26
CA LEU A 72 -18.68 -15.72 12.23
C LEU A 72 -18.37 -16.73 13.33
N ILE A 73 -17.23 -16.63 14.01
CA ILE A 73 -16.79 -17.59 15.04
C ILE A 73 -17.13 -17.03 16.44
N PRO A 74 -18.13 -17.58 17.16
CA PRO A 74 -18.55 -17.06 18.47
C PRO A 74 -17.48 -17.18 19.56
N LEU A 75 -16.49 -18.06 19.37
CA LEU A 75 -15.43 -18.38 20.35
C LEU A 75 -14.32 -17.33 20.41
N ILE A 76 -14.13 -16.52 19.36
CA ILE A 76 -13.18 -15.41 19.37
C ILE A 76 -13.90 -14.23 20.02
N ASP A 77 -13.57 -13.85 21.26
CA ASP A 77 -14.26 -12.76 21.97
C ASP A 77 -13.45 -11.45 22.05
N GLY A 78 -14.16 -10.41 22.52
CA GLY A 78 -13.71 -9.09 22.97
C GLY A 78 -12.23 -8.76 22.80
N LEU A 79 -11.36 -9.33 23.63
CA LEU A 79 -9.95 -8.94 23.66
C LEU A 79 -9.20 -9.31 22.38
N ILE A 80 -9.41 -10.53 21.86
CA ILE A 80 -8.72 -10.98 20.64
C ILE A 80 -9.19 -10.14 19.45
N ARG A 81 -10.51 -9.90 19.33
CA ARG A 81 -11.05 -9.05 18.25
C ARG A 81 -10.51 -7.63 18.32
N PHE A 82 -10.42 -7.08 19.53
CA PHE A 82 -9.84 -5.76 19.76
C PHE A 82 -8.39 -5.69 19.29
N LEU A 83 -7.55 -6.66 19.68
CA LEU A 83 -6.14 -6.71 19.29
C LEU A 83 -5.94 -6.85 17.77
N ILE A 84 -6.77 -7.65 17.09
CA ILE A 84 -6.68 -7.76 15.62
C ILE A 84 -7.06 -6.43 14.97
N ARG A 85 -8.13 -5.77 15.41
CA ARG A 85 -8.56 -4.47 14.85
C ARG A 85 -7.52 -3.37 15.08
N VAL A 86 -6.96 -3.29 16.28
CA VAL A 86 -5.92 -2.31 16.61
C VAL A 86 -4.64 -2.58 15.83
N SER A 87 -4.19 -3.84 15.73
CA SER A 87 -2.99 -4.16 14.94
C SER A 87 -3.18 -3.86 13.45
N GLY A 88 -4.36 -4.15 12.88
CA GLY A 88 -4.70 -3.75 11.51
C GLY A 88 -4.74 -2.24 11.31
N PHE A 89 -5.23 -1.48 12.28
CA PHE A 89 -5.23 -0.01 12.24
C PHE A 89 -3.81 0.57 12.33
N VAL A 90 -2.96 0.04 13.22
CA VAL A 90 -1.55 0.45 13.32
C VAL A 90 -0.81 0.14 12.03
N LEU A 91 -1.01 -1.06 11.47
CA LEU A 91 -0.44 -1.45 10.18
C LEU A 91 -0.87 -0.50 9.07
N TRP A 92 -2.14 -0.12 9.03
CA TRP A 92 -2.68 0.83 8.06
C TRP A 92 -1.97 2.18 8.07
N ILE A 93 -1.83 2.78 9.25
CA ILE A 93 -1.11 4.05 9.41
C ILE A 93 0.37 3.89 9.05
N LEU A 94 1.01 2.80 9.48
CA LEU A 94 2.41 2.53 9.16
C LEU A 94 2.64 2.50 7.65
N LEU A 95 1.79 1.80 6.89
CA LEU A 95 1.92 1.72 5.44
C LEU A 95 1.72 3.07 4.75
N MET A 96 0.76 3.89 5.21
CA MET A 96 0.57 5.25 4.71
C MET A 96 1.81 6.12 4.94
N VAL A 97 2.37 6.11 6.15
CA VAL A 97 3.56 6.89 6.51
C VAL A 97 4.77 6.45 5.68
N LYS A 98 4.96 5.13 5.54
CA LYS A 98 6.07 4.58 4.75
C LYS A 98 5.96 4.93 3.26
N ALA A 99 4.76 4.84 2.68
CA ALA A 99 4.55 5.23 1.30
C ALA A 99 4.75 6.74 1.08
N TYR A 100 4.28 7.57 2.00
CA TYR A 100 4.54 9.01 1.95
C TYR A 100 6.04 9.33 2.04
N GLY A 101 6.79 8.58 2.85
CA GLY A 101 8.25 8.63 2.94
C GLY A 101 9.00 8.08 1.72
N LYS A 102 8.31 7.67 0.64
CA LYS A 102 8.89 7.03 -0.55
C LYS A 102 9.60 5.71 -0.25
N GLU A 103 9.24 5.05 0.85
CA GLU A 103 9.84 3.77 1.25
C GLU A 103 9.08 2.60 0.65
N TRP A 104 9.81 1.66 0.04
CA TRP A 104 9.29 0.37 -0.44
C TRP A 104 9.15 -0.60 0.73
N TYR A 105 8.34 -0.25 1.72
CA TYR A 105 8.13 -1.07 2.89
C TYR A 105 7.36 -2.34 2.51
N ARG A 106 8.05 -3.48 2.53
CA ARG A 106 7.53 -4.80 2.14
C ARG A 106 6.99 -5.51 3.36
N LEU A 107 5.72 -5.87 3.35
CA LEU A 107 5.20 -6.81 4.32
C LEU A 107 5.68 -8.22 4.00
N PRO A 108 5.98 -9.06 5.01
CA PRO A 108 6.26 -10.47 4.79
C PRO A 108 5.12 -11.12 3.99
N PHE A 109 5.46 -12.00 3.05
CA PHE A 109 4.55 -12.70 2.12
C PHE A 109 3.83 -11.81 1.10
N VAL A 110 3.30 -10.64 1.48
CA VAL A 110 2.54 -9.75 0.57
C VAL A 110 3.47 -8.89 -0.30
N GLY A 111 4.56 -8.38 0.26
CA GLY A 111 5.51 -7.52 -0.44
C GLY A 111 6.21 -8.24 -1.60
N GLU A 112 6.51 -9.53 -1.45
CA GLU A 112 7.11 -10.36 -2.50
C GLU A 112 6.12 -10.62 -3.65
N MET A 113 4.85 -10.90 -3.33
CA MET A 113 3.81 -11.05 -4.34
C MET A 113 3.56 -9.75 -5.11
N ALA A 114 3.61 -8.61 -4.41
CA ALA A 114 3.48 -7.31 -5.05
C ALA A 114 4.64 -7.06 -6.03
N GLU A 115 5.88 -7.34 -5.62
CA GLU A 115 7.07 -7.14 -6.43
C GLU A 115 7.07 -7.99 -7.72
N LYS A 116 6.55 -9.22 -7.65
CA LYS A 116 6.47 -10.14 -8.80
C LYS A 116 5.62 -9.62 -9.97
N HIS A 117 4.68 -8.71 -9.73
CA HIS A 117 3.77 -8.16 -10.74
C HIS A 117 4.20 -6.78 -11.28
N ILE A 118 5.36 -6.28 -10.85
CA ILE A 118 5.87 -4.93 -11.17
C ILE A 118 7.19 -5.00 -11.97
N GLN A 119 7.53 -6.21 -12.43
CA GLN A 119 8.55 -6.39 -13.48
C GLN A 119 7.95 -6.07 -14.84
#